data_AF-A0A1I3M7Y2-F1
#
_entry.id   AF-A0A1I3M7Y2-F1
#
_cell.length_a   1.000
_cell.length_b   1.000
_cell.length_c   1.000
_cell.angle_alpha   90.00
_cell.angle_beta   90.00
_cell.angle_gamma   90.00
#
_symmetry.space_group_name_H-M   'P 1'
#
loop_
_entity.id
_entity.type
_entity.pdbx_description
1 polymer ?
#
loop_
_entity_poly.entity_id
_entity_poly.type
_entity_poly.pdbx_seq_one_letter_code
_entity_poly.pdbx_strand_id
1 'polypeptide(L)'
;MATVETLDVTQIEPRLKHPTIFKYFDALQPGEEFVIENDHDPKPLYYELIGERGNIFTWEYLEKGPEWFIVRICKNPLETQKAIERLVVTTIEPKFKHPTIFKWFDALKAGESFIIENDHDPKPLYYELLAERGDIFTWEYLEKGPEVYEVKIAKNPVSETGEETVGSIAAKDIRKAELLKSKGIDFSCGGDKTVKKASAEAGISEDELRSALTEVSKTPPAPSFDYDKWELDFLADYIVNTHHRYVKENAENLNDMAIKVAEHHGDGHPELNRLATITYHFLQDLLDHIVKEEEVLFPVIKQIVAKTKNSESETNYRIGSLNEPISLLVKEHEIANEDLNFFRKLTDNYTLPEGACNSYRYLFQKMQEFENDFKAHIHLENNILFPKALQMDAELAKLN
;
A
#
# COMPACT_ATOMS: atom_id res chain seq x y z
N MET A 1 -33.20 23.45 -6.16
CA MET A 1 -31.96 22.70 -6.42
C MET A 1 -30.87 23.74 -6.56
N ALA A 2 -29.91 23.78 -5.64
CA ALA A 2 -28.78 24.69 -5.79
C ALA A 2 -27.96 24.21 -6.99
N THR A 3 -27.71 25.10 -7.94
CA THR A 3 -26.82 24.83 -9.07
C THR A 3 -25.39 24.74 -8.55
N VAL A 4 -24.77 23.57 -8.65
CA VAL A 4 -23.34 23.39 -8.36
C VAL A 4 -22.55 24.28 -9.32
N GLU A 5 -21.65 25.08 -8.78
CA GLU A 5 -20.87 26.03 -9.56
C GLU A 5 -19.83 25.27 -10.41
N THR A 6 -19.78 25.56 -11.71
CA THR A 6 -18.86 24.93 -12.67
C THR A 6 -17.85 25.94 -13.17
N LEU A 7 -16.57 25.60 -13.09
CA LEU A 7 -15.45 26.39 -13.53
C LEU A 7 -14.82 25.76 -14.77
N ASP A 8 -14.94 26.45 -15.90
CA ASP A 8 -14.20 26.09 -17.11
C ASP A 8 -12.73 26.55 -16.98
N VAL A 9 -11.86 25.57 -16.69
CA VAL A 9 -10.43 25.79 -16.45
C VAL A 9 -9.69 26.10 -17.75
N THR A 10 -10.26 25.79 -18.91
CA THR A 10 -9.65 26.08 -20.22
C THR A 10 -9.59 27.58 -20.49
N GLN A 11 -10.51 28.36 -19.89
CA GLN A 11 -10.59 29.82 -20.04
C GLN A 11 -9.68 30.59 -19.07
N ILE A 12 -9.00 29.90 -18.15
CA ILE A 12 -8.12 30.51 -17.15
C ILE A 12 -6.67 30.48 -17.67
N GLU A 13 -5.96 31.59 -17.55
CA GLU A 13 -4.54 31.65 -17.91
C GLU A 13 -3.74 30.54 -17.19
N PRO A 14 -2.82 29.82 -17.86
CA PRO A 14 -2.15 28.65 -17.28
C PRO A 14 -1.52 28.88 -15.90
N ARG A 15 -0.85 30.02 -15.71
CA ARG A 15 -0.22 30.39 -14.43
C ARG A 15 -1.21 30.70 -13.29
N LEU A 16 -2.48 30.92 -13.62
CA LEU A 16 -3.55 31.26 -12.67
C LEU A 16 -4.52 30.10 -12.43
N LYS A 17 -4.42 28.98 -13.16
CA LYS A 17 -5.33 27.83 -13.03
C LYS A 17 -5.37 27.29 -11.60
N HIS A 18 -4.25 26.83 -11.06
CA HIS A 18 -4.19 26.24 -9.72
C HIS A 18 -4.52 27.26 -8.61
N PRO A 19 -3.94 28.49 -8.60
CA PRO A 19 -4.30 29.49 -7.59
C PRO A 19 -5.79 29.87 -7.58
N THR A 20 -6.43 29.89 -8.75
CA THR A 20 -7.87 30.18 -8.85
C THR A 20 -8.68 29.03 -8.26
N ILE A 21 -8.40 27.80 -8.64
CA ILE A 21 -9.11 26.61 -8.14
C ILE A 21 -8.93 26.48 -6.62
N PHE A 22 -7.73 26.74 -6.09
CA PHE A 22 -7.47 26.69 -4.66
C PHE A 22 -8.26 27.76 -3.91
N LYS A 23 -8.38 28.96 -4.49
CA LYS A 23 -9.22 30.02 -3.93
C LYS A 23 -10.70 29.61 -3.89
N TYR A 24 -11.21 28.94 -4.92
CA TYR A 24 -12.58 28.40 -4.92
C TYR A 24 -12.74 27.35 -3.82
N PHE A 25 -11.81 26.39 -3.73
CA PHE A 25 -11.82 25.35 -2.72
C PHE A 25 -11.75 25.91 -1.28
N ASP A 26 -10.88 26.89 -1.05
CA ASP A 26 -10.71 27.54 0.26
C ASP A 26 -11.97 28.31 0.69
N ALA A 27 -12.75 28.82 -0.28
CA ALA A 27 -14.00 29.53 -0.04
C ALA A 27 -15.20 28.60 0.27
N LEU A 28 -15.13 27.31 -0.07
CA LEU A 28 -16.20 26.34 0.22
C LEU A 28 -16.42 26.18 1.73
N GLN A 29 -17.68 26.14 2.12
CA GLN A 29 -18.07 25.57 3.41
C GLN A 29 -17.98 24.04 3.38
N PRO A 30 -17.83 23.39 4.53
CA PRO A 30 -17.82 21.94 4.63
C PRO A 30 -19.12 21.31 4.13
N GLY A 31 -19.00 20.31 3.25
CA GLY A 31 -20.10 19.69 2.51
C GLY A 31 -20.49 20.44 1.22
N GLU A 32 -19.88 21.59 0.92
CA GLU A 32 -20.07 22.28 -0.36
C GLU A 32 -19.08 21.77 -1.42
N GLU A 33 -19.48 21.92 -2.68
CA GLU A 33 -18.80 21.38 -3.83
C GLU A 33 -18.82 22.35 -5.02
N PHE A 34 -17.85 22.18 -5.91
CA PHE A 34 -17.83 22.80 -7.23
C PHE A 34 -17.27 21.81 -8.25
N VAL A 35 -17.49 22.09 -9.53
CA VAL A 35 -17.02 21.27 -10.65
C VAL A 35 -15.97 22.06 -11.43
N ILE A 36 -14.92 21.39 -11.88
CA ILE A 36 -13.98 21.91 -12.87
C ILE A 36 -14.13 21.17 -14.19
N GLU A 37 -14.04 21.89 -15.31
CA GLU A 37 -13.98 21.33 -16.66
C GLU A 37 -12.63 21.68 -17.27
N ASN A 38 -11.91 20.70 -17.79
CA ASN A 38 -10.57 20.89 -18.34
C ASN A 38 -10.35 20.02 -19.59
N ASP A 39 -9.48 20.47 -20.49
CA ASP A 39 -9.14 19.82 -21.76
C ASP A 39 -8.04 18.73 -21.62
N HIS A 40 -7.59 18.48 -20.39
CA HIS A 40 -6.63 17.43 -20.04
C HIS A 40 -6.86 16.96 -18.60
N ASP A 41 -6.33 15.80 -18.24
CA ASP A 41 -6.51 15.23 -16.91
C ASP A 41 -5.91 16.16 -15.82
N PRO A 42 -6.71 16.72 -14.90
CA PRO A 42 -6.23 17.59 -13.83
C PRO A 42 -5.55 16.82 -12.67
N LYS A 43 -5.07 15.60 -12.89
CA LYS A 43 -4.36 14.79 -11.88
C LYS A 43 -3.20 15.51 -11.17
N PRO A 44 -2.37 16.35 -11.82
CA PRO A 44 -1.35 17.13 -11.11
C PRO A 44 -1.95 18.10 -10.07
N LEU A 45 -3.06 18.75 -10.41
CA LEU A 45 -3.79 19.65 -9.52
C LEU A 45 -4.37 18.91 -8.30
N TYR A 46 -4.82 17.66 -8.47
CA TYR A 46 -5.23 16.80 -7.34
C TYR A 46 -4.08 16.61 -6.34
N TYR A 47 -2.89 16.24 -6.83
CA TYR A 47 -1.73 15.99 -5.97
C TYR A 47 -1.23 17.26 -5.27
N GLU A 48 -1.33 18.41 -5.93
CA GLU A 48 -0.99 19.69 -5.32
C GLU A 48 -2.01 20.08 -4.24
N LEU A 49 -3.31 19.91 -4.51
CA LEU A 49 -4.37 20.22 -3.55
C LEU A 49 -4.31 19.32 -2.30
N ILE A 50 -4.09 18.00 -2.46
CA ILE A 50 -3.92 17.08 -1.32
C ILE A 50 -2.61 17.33 -0.57
N GLY A 51 -1.56 17.73 -1.27
CA GLY A 51 -0.27 18.10 -0.66
C GLY A 51 -0.37 19.34 0.22
N GLU A 52 -1.12 20.36 -0.20
CA GLU A 52 -1.24 21.61 0.57
C GLU A 52 -2.40 21.62 1.58
N ARG A 53 -3.49 20.89 1.34
CA ARG A 53 -4.70 20.94 2.17
C ARG A 53 -4.97 19.63 2.92
N GLY A 54 -4.24 18.56 2.62
CA GLY A 54 -4.47 17.23 3.18
C GLY A 54 -5.75 16.60 2.65
N ASN A 55 -6.17 15.49 3.28
CA ASN A 55 -7.33 14.69 2.86
C ASN A 55 -8.67 15.29 3.35
N ILE A 56 -8.90 16.58 3.14
CA ILE A 56 -10.09 17.32 3.59
C ILE A 56 -11.13 17.53 2.47
N PHE A 57 -10.95 16.86 1.33
CA PHE A 57 -11.83 16.95 0.18
C PHE A 57 -11.90 15.63 -0.56
N THR A 58 -12.94 15.45 -1.37
CA THR A 58 -13.05 14.36 -2.33
C THR A 58 -12.86 14.85 -3.75
N TRP A 59 -12.33 13.97 -4.59
CA TRP A 59 -12.06 14.23 -6.00
C TRP A 59 -12.72 13.16 -6.86
N GLU A 60 -13.77 13.52 -7.58
CA GLU A 60 -14.58 12.60 -8.38
C GLU A 60 -14.53 13.02 -9.85
N TYR A 61 -14.10 12.12 -10.75
CA TYR A 61 -14.25 12.35 -12.18
C TYR A 61 -15.70 12.07 -12.57
N LEU A 62 -16.42 13.10 -12.97
CA LEU A 62 -17.73 12.99 -13.61
C LEU A 62 -17.60 12.58 -15.07
N GLU A 63 -16.54 13.03 -15.74
CA GLU A 63 -16.16 12.63 -17.08
C GLU A 63 -14.63 12.55 -17.18
N LYS A 64 -14.10 11.53 -17.87
CA LYS A 64 -12.67 11.27 -17.96
C LYS A 64 -12.26 10.91 -19.39
N GLY A 65 -12.20 11.94 -20.23
CA GLY A 65 -11.60 11.89 -21.56
C GLY A 65 -12.43 11.21 -22.64
N PRO A 66 -11.96 11.26 -23.90
CA PRO A 66 -10.64 11.77 -24.30
C PRO A 66 -10.56 13.30 -24.50
N GLU A 67 -11.68 13.99 -24.67
CA GLU A 67 -11.70 15.44 -24.99
C GLU A 67 -11.93 16.31 -23.74
N TRP A 68 -12.68 15.83 -22.76
CA TRP A 68 -13.04 16.59 -21.56
C TRP A 68 -12.80 15.79 -20.28
N PHE A 69 -12.33 16.51 -19.26
CA PHE A 69 -12.15 16.01 -17.92
C PHE A 69 -12.97 16.88 -16.98
N ILE A 70 -14.08 16.34 -16.52
CA ILE A 70 -15.01 17.02 -15.63
C ILE A 70 -14.83 16.41 -14.24
N VAL A 71 -14.40 17.22 -13.28
CA VAL A 71 -14.09 16.77 -11.92
C VAL A 71 -14.92 17.54 -10.91
N ARG A 72 -15.65 16.82 -10.05
CA ARG A 72 -16.29 17.36 -8.86
C ARG A 72 -15.30 17.35 -7.69
N ILE A 73 -15.16 18.50 -7.05
CA ILE A 73 -14.36 18.69 -5.84
C ILE A 73 -15.32 19.08 -4.72
N CYS A 74 -15.41 18.25 -3.69
CA CYS A 74 -16.27 18.49 -2.52
C CYS A 74 -15.41 18.63 -1.27
N LYS A 75 -15.65 19.66 -0.46
CA LYS A 75 -14.99 19.80 0.84
C LYS A 75 -15.70 18.90 1.83
N ASN A 76 -14.96 18.03 2.52
CA ASN A 76 -15.56 17.04 3.40
C ASN A 76 -16.43 17.73 4.47
N PRO A 77 -17.63 17.19 4.80
CA PRO A 77 -18.47 17.74 5.85
C PRO A 77 -17.71 17.83 7.19
N LEU A 78 -18.00 18.88 7.97
CA LEU A 78 -17.54 18.92 9.35
C LEU A 78 -18.33 17.87 10.14
N GLU A 79 -17.77 16.68 10.31
CA GLU A 79 -18.06 15.93 11.52
C GLU A 79 -17.66 16.82 12.70
N THR A 80 -18.61 17.03 13.61
CA THR A 80 -18.50 17.94 14.77
C THR A 80 -17.11 17.90 15.38
N GLN A 81 -16.32 18.95 15.12
CA GLN A 81 -15.02 19.16 15.74
C GLN A 81 -15.23 19.35 17.25
N LYS A 82 -15.24 18.24 17.98
CA LYS A 82 -14.51 18.22 19.24
C LYS A 82 -13.05 18.45 18.85
N ALA A 83 -12.39 19.41 19.48
CA ALA A 83 -10.95 19.56 19.35
C ALA A 83 -10.31 18.18 19.59
N ILE A 84 -9.58 17.67 18.60
CA ILE A 84 -8.90 16.38 18.72
C ILE A 84 -7.91 16.53 19.87
N GLU A 85 -8.14 15.76 20.94
CA GLU A 85 -7.37 15.91 22.16
C GLU A 85 -5.90 15.50 21.90
N ARG A 86 -4.97 16.27 22.47
CA ARG A 86 -3.53 16.08 22.28
C ARG A 86 -2.88 15.62 23.58
N LEU A 87 -2.08 14.57 23.48
CA LEU A 87 -1.31 13.98 24.57
C LEU A 87 0.19 14.21 24.34
N VAL A 88 0.80 15.07 25.16
CA VAL A 88 2.24 15.34 25.11
C VAL A 88 2.98 14.24 25.88
N VAL A 89 3.47 13.24 25.16
CA VAL A 89 4.00 11.98 25.73
C VAL A 89 5.27 12.21 26.53
N THR A 90 6.05 13.24 26.19
CA THR A 90 7.30 13.61 26.89
C THR A 90 7.07 14.02 28.34
N THR A 91 5.85 14.44 28.69
CA THR A 91 5.46 14.82 30.07
C THR A 91 5.13 13.63 30.96
N ILE A 92 4.99 12.43 30.40
CA ILE A 92 4.61 11.20 31.11
C ILE A 92 5.87 10.43 31.53
N GLU A 93 5.92 9.96 32.78
CA GLU A 93 7.03 9.14 33.28
C GLU A 93 7.22 7.89 32.39
N PRO A 94 8.45 7.51 32.00
CA PRO A 94 8.69 6.49 30.96
C PRO A 94 7.90 5.18 31.11
N LYS A 95 7.82 4.65 32.33
CA LYS A 95 7.09 3.41 32.64
C LYS A 95 5.57 3.49 32.44
N PHE A 96 5.01 4.70 32.32
CA PHE A 96 3.58 4.96 32.17
C PHE A 96 3.18 5.48 30.79
N LYS A 97 4.12 5.71 29.86
CA LYS A 97 3.84 6.22 28.52
C LYS A 97 2.85 5.33 27.75
N HIS A 98 3.23 4.09 27.44
CA HIS A 98 2.38 3.17 26.66
C HIS A 98 1.06 2.81 27.38
N PRO A 99 1.06 2.48 28.69
CA PRO A 99 -0.19 2.23 29.41
C PRO A 99 -1.18 3.41 29.38
N THR A 100 -0.68 4.64 29.34
CA THR A 100 -1.54 5.84 29.25
C THR A 100 -2.11 5.99 27.84
N ILE A 101 -1.29 5.84 26.81
CA ILE A 101 -1.72 5.91 25.41
C ILE A 101 -2.76 4.84 25.10
N PHE A 102 -2.59 3.61 25.62
CA PHE A 102 -3.56 2.54 25.42
C PHE A 102 -4.88 2.82 26.10
N LYS A 103 -4.88 3.41 27.31
CA LYS A 103 -6.12 3.86 27.96
C LYS A 103 -6.85 4.92 27.14
N TRP A 104 -6.12 5.85 26.53
CA TRP A 104 -6.69 6.86 25.64
C TRP A 104 -7.33 6.20 24.41
N PHE A 105 -6.62 5.27 23.78
CA PHE A 105 -7.13 4.51 22.64
C PHE A 105 -8.35 3.64 22.98
N ASP A 106 -8.30 2.94 24.11
CA ASP A 106 -9.38 2.06 24.56
C ASP A 106 -10.67 2.84 24.89
N ALA A 107 -10.52 4.11 25.32
CA ALA A 107 -11.64 5.01 25.58
C ALA A 107 -12.28 5.60 24.32
N LEU A 108 -11.61 5.53 23.15
CA LEU A 108 -12.18 6.00 21.89
C LEU A 108 -13.39 5.15 21.48
N LYS A 109 -14.44 5.82 21.02
CA LYS A 109 -15.48 5.21 20.20
C LYS A 109 -14.98 5.01 18.77
N ALA A 110 -15.68 4.16 18.02
CA ALA A 110 -15.41 3.95 16.61
C ALA A 110 -15.47 5.29 15.85
N GLY A 111 -14.47 5.59 15.02
CA GLY A 111 -14.32 6.87 14.32
C GLY A 111 -13.67 8.00 15.12
N GLU A 112 -13.54 7.89 16.45
CA GLU A 112 -12.85 8.91 17.26
C GLU A 112 -11.33 8.81 17.14
N SER A 113 -10.64 9.93 17.42
CA SER A 113 -9.17 10.03 17.33
C SER A 113 -8.57 10.95 18.39
N PHE A 114 -7.27 10.80 18.65
CA PHE A 114 -6.45 11.72 19.44
C PHE A 114 -5.05 11.84 18.81
N ILE A 115 -4.28 12.84 19.23
CA ILE A 115 -2.91 13.08 18.76
C ILE A 115 -1.92 12.83 19.89
N ILE A 116 -0.82 12.12 19.60
CA ILE A 116 0.35 12.06 20.47
C ILE A 116 1.45 12.96 19.95
N GLU A 117 2.17 13.62 20.85
CA GLU A 117 3.36 14.42 20.56
C GLU A 117 4.55 13.84 21.34
N ASN A 118 5.64 13.50 20.64
CA ASN A 118 6.80 12.81 21.21
C ASN A 118 8.13 13.37 20.68
N ASP A 119 9.21 13.18 21.43
CA ASP A 119 10.57 13.64 21.11
C ASP A 119 11.37 12.65 20.22
N HIS A 120 10.76 11.52 19.85
CA HIS A 120 11.32 10.51 18.95
C HIS A 120 10.20 9.78 18.20
N ASP A 121 10.55 9.09 17.12
CA ASP A 121 9.57 8.34 16.31
C ASP A 121 8.87 7.25 17.17
N PRO A 122 7.54 7.34 17.37
CA PRO A 122 6.79 6.36 18.16
C PRO A 122 6.50 5.05 17.40
N LYS A 123 7.25 4.72 16.36
CA LYS A 123 7.12 3.46 15.61
C LYS A 123 7.03 2.19 16.50
N PRO A 124 7.78 2.03 17.60
CA PRO A 124 7.61 0.87 18.48
C PRO A 124 6.21 0.77 19.12
N LEU A 125 5.62 1.92 19.47
CA LEU A 125 4.28 2.00 20.06
C LEU A 125 3.18 1.60 19.06
N TYR A 126 3.35 1.89 17.76
CA TYR A 126 2.46 1.40 16.71
C TYR A 126 2.38 -0.12 16.73
N TYR A 127 3.52 -0.80 16.75
CA TYR A 127 3.58 -2.26 16.74
C TYR A 127 3.02 -2.86 18.03
N GLU A 128 3.26 -2.23 19.17
CA GLU A 128 2.70 -2.69 20.45
C GLU A 128 1.16 -2.55 20.47
N LEU A 129 0.62 -1.42 19.97
CA LEU A 129 -0.82 -1.23 19.86
C LEU A 129 -1.46 -2.23 18.89
N LEU A 130 -0.79 -2.50 17.76
CA LEU A 130 -1.21 -3.51 16.79
C LEU A 130 -1.23 -4.92 17.39
N ALA A 131 -0.19 -5.31 18.14
CA ALA A 131 -0.12 -6.62 18.79
C ALA A 131 -1.21 -6.80 19.86
N GLU A 132 -1.51 -5.73 20.61
CA GLU A 132 -2.40 -5.76 21.77
C GLU A 132 -3.88 -5.53 21.42
N ARG A 133 -4.18 -4.85 20.30
CA ARG A 133 -5.54 -4.47 19.90
C ARG A 133 -5.95 -4.95 18.51
N GLY A 134 -5.00 -5.45 17.71
CA GLY A 134 -5.22 -5.84 16.33
C GLY A 134 -5.38 -4.64 15.39
N ASP A 135 -5.68 -4.94 14.12
CA ASP A 135 -5.84 -3.93 13.06
C ASP A 135 -7.22 -3.24 13.13
N ILE A 136 -7.44 -2.51 14.23
CA ILE A 136 -8.70 -1.80 14.53
C ILE A 136 -8.50 -0.29 14.63
N PHE A 137 -7.38 0.22 14.13
CA PHE A 137 -7.03 1.64 14.19
C PHE A 137 -6.26 2.11 12.96
N THR A 138 -6.22 3.42 12.76
CA THR A 138 -5.34 4.08 11.79
C THR A 138 -4.25 4.86 12.50
N TRP A 139 -3.11 5.02 11.81
CA TRP A 139 -1.91 5.68 12.30
C TRP A 139 -1.40 6.67 11.26
N GLU A 140 -1.50 7.96 11.56
CA GLU A 140 -1.17 9.05 10.63
C GLU A 140 -0.10 9.96 11.25
N TYR A 141 1.06 10.09 10.60
CA TYR A 141 2.05 11.10 11.00
C TYR A 141 1.59 12.48 10.52
N LEU A 142 1.42 13.39 11.47
CA LEU A 142 1.18 14.81 11.21
C LEU A 142 2.50 15.59 11.12
N GLU A 143 3.50 15.18 11.91
CA GLU A 143 4.86 15.71 11.86
C GLU A 143 5.87 14.58 12.12
N LYS A 144 6.97 14.55 11.36
CA LYS A 144 7.97 13.47 11.41
C LYS A 144 9.40 14.02 11.58
N GLY A 145 9.64 14.68 12.70
CA GLY A 145 10.97 15.06 13.17
C GLY A 145 11.64 16.19 12.38
N PRO A 146 12.89 16.53 12.76
CA PRO A 146 13.76 15.77 13.68
C PRO A 146 13.50 16.01 15.18
N GLU A 147 12.82 17.09 15.56
CA GLU A 147 12.66 17.48 16.98
C GLU A 147 11.31 17.07 17.60
N VAL A 148 10.25 17.00 16.78
CA VAL A 148 8.89 16.67 17.22
C VAL A 148 8.28 15.64 16.28
N TYR A 149 7.61 14.64 16.87
CA TYR A 149 6.81 13.67 16.15
C TYR A 149 5.37 13.79 16.62
N GLU A 150 4.49 14.21 15.72
CA GLU A 150 3.06 14.25 15.96
C GLU A 150 2.38 13.11 15.20
N VAL A 151 1.63 12.27 15.91
CA VAL A 151 0.90 11.15 15.31
C VAL A 151 -0.56 11.18 15.74
N LYS A 152 -1.47 11.14 14.78
CA LYS A 152 -2.90 10.94 15.01
C LYS A 152 -3.23 9.45 14.98
N ILE A 153 -3.91 9.00 16.04
CA ILE A 153 -4.38 7.62 16.21
C ILE A 153 -5.91 7.65 16.21
N ALA A 154 -6.55 6.91 15.30
CA ALA A 154 -8.02 6.84 15.23
C ALA A 154 -8.53 5.41 15.29
N LYS A 155 -9.68 5.18 15.92
CA LYS A 155 -10.31 3.84 15.97
C LYS A 155 -11.17 3.62 14.73
N ASN A 156 -11.07 2.46 14.09
CA ASN A 156 -11.82 2.17 12.86
C ASN A 156 -13.34 2.21 13.11
N PRO A 157 -14.15 2.76 12.18
CA PRO A 157 -15.60 2.84 12.33
C PRO A 157 -16.27 1.45 12.32
N VAL A 158 -17.42 1.34 13.01
CA VAL A 158 -18.31 0.15 13.02
C VAL A 158 -19.74 0.64 12.79
N SER A 159 -20.60 -0.12 12.09
CA SER A 159 -21.99 0.31 11.85
C SER A 159 -22.81 0.47 13.14
N GLU A 160 -23.75 1.42 13.15
CA GLU A 160 -24.64 1.73 14.28
C GLU A 160 -25.50 0.54 14.76
N THR A 161 -25.64 -0.53 13.95
CA THR A 161 -26.45 -1.73 14.26
C THR A 161 -25.64 -2.94 14.72
N GLY A 162 -24.31 -2.84 14.77
CA GLY A 162 -23.42 -3.95 15.12
C GLY A 162 -23.31 -5.03 14.04
N GLU A 163 -23.84 -4.78 12.85
CA GLU A 163 -23.67 -5.65 11.69
C GLU A 163 -22.31 -5.42 11.02
N GLU A 164 -21.69 -6.51 10.57
CA GLU A 164 -20.40 -6.47 9.88
C GLU A 164 -20.53 -5.71 8.56
N THR A 165 -19.67 -4.71 8.37
CA THR A 165 -19.68 -3.81 7.22
C THR A 165 -18.81 -4.32 6.09
N VAL A 166 -19.06 -3.88 4.85
CA VAL A 166 -18.23 -4.28 3.70
C VAL A 166 -16.77 -3.84 3.85
N GLY A 167 -16.49 -2.74 4.55
CA GLY A 167 -15.14 -2.30 4.90
C GLY A 167 -14.46 -3.22 5.92
N SER A 168 -15.19 -3.65 6.96
CA SER A 168 -14.68 -4.63 7.92
C SER A 168 -14.41 -5.99 7.26
N ILE A 169 -15.29 -6.41 6.35
CA ILE A 169 -15.14 -7.66 5.60
C ILE A 169 -13.92 -7.61 4.67
N ALA A 170 -13.70 -6.48 3.99
CA ALA A 170 -12.54 -6.26 3.13
C ALA A 170 -11.23 -6.20 3.91
N ALA A 171 -11.22 -5.55 5.08
CA ALA A 171 -10.03 -5.43 5.94
C ALA A 171 -9.60 -6.79 6.51
N LYS A 172 -10.56 -7.67 6.86
CA LYS A 172 -10.27 -9.01 7.41
C LYS A 172 -9.76 -10.01 6.38
N ASP A 173 -10.04 -9.79 5.09
CA ASP A 173 -9.65 -10.72 4.02
C ASP A 173 -9.52 -9.95 2.70
N ILE A 174 -8.28 -9.68 2.28
CA ILE A 174 -7.96 -8.94 1.06
C ILE A 174 -8.59 -9.57 -0.20
N ARG A 175 -8.84 -10.89 -0.20
CA ARG A 175 -9.52 -11.59 -1.30
C ARG A 175 -11.00 -11.23 -1.38
N LYS A 176 -11.62 -10.95 -0.22
CA LYS A 176 -12.99 -10.40 -0.16
C LYS A 176 -13.02 -8.95 -0.60
N ALA A 177 -11.97 -8.18 -0.34
CA ALA A 177 -11.81 -6.83 -0.88
C ALA A 177 -11.79 -6.87 -2.42
N GLU A 178 -11.03 -7.78 -3.02
CA GLU A 178 -11.00 -7.98 -4.47
C GLU A 178 -12.35 -8.44 -5.03
N LEU A 179 -13.04 -9.36 -4.34
CA LEU A 179 -14.38 -9.80 -4.72
C LEU A 179 -15.40 -8.65 -4.69
N LEU A 180 -15.42 -7.87 -3.60
CA LEU A 180 -16.31 -6.71 -3.45
C LEU A 180 -16.06 -5.70 -4.57
N LYS A 181 -14.79 -5.43 -4.89
CA LYS A 181 -14.38 -4.56 -6.00
C LYS A 181 -14.87 -5.11 -7.34
N SER A 182 -14.75 -6.42 -7.58
CA SER A 182 -15.21 -7.07 -8.81
C SER A 182 -16.73 -7.01 -9.00
N LYS A 183 -17.48 -6.87 -7.90
CA LYS A 183 -18.94 -6.75 -7.87
C LYS A 183 -19.42 -5.30 -7.89
N GLY A 184 -18.53 -4.33 -8.11
CA GLY A 184 -18.87 -2.90 -8.13
C GLY A 184 -19.24 -2.34 -6.75
N ILE A 185 -18.86 -3.04 -5.68
CA ILE A 185 -19.13 -2.62 -4.30
C ILE A 185 -17.93 -1.85 -3.79
N ASP A 186 -18.14 -0.56 -3.57
CA ASP A 186 -17.16 0.32 -2.96
C ASP A 186 -17.15 0.18 -1.43
N PHE A 187 -16.09 -0.43 -0.92
CA PHE A 187 -15.80 -0.58 0.51
C PHE A 187 -14.71 0.39 1.00
N SER A 188 -14.14 1.20 0.10
CA SER A 188 -13.12 2.21 0.41
C SER A 188 -13.78 3.51 0.87
N CYS A 189 -14.84 3.96 0.17
CA CYS A 189 -15.63 5.14 0.58
C CYS A 189 -16.98 4.75 1.21
N GLY A 190 -17.49 3.53 0.94
CA GLY A 190 -18.72 2.97 1.50
C GLY A 190 -18.50 1.85 2.51
N GLY A 191 -17.32 1.81 3.15
CA GLY A 191 -16.89 0.73 4.04
C GLY A 191 -17.71 0.58 5.32
N ASP A 192 -18.51 1.58 5.67
CA ASP A 192 -19.47 1.61 6.80
C ASP A 192 -20.81 0.93 6.46
N LYS A 193 -21.08 0.68 5.17
CA LYS A 193 -22.31 0.06 4.70
C LYS A 193 -22.35 -1.42 5.08
N THR A 194 -23.52 -1.89 5.49
CA THR A 194 -23.77 -3.32 5.67
C THR A 194 -23.79 -4.03 4.32
N VAL A 195 -23.52 -5.34 4.34
CA VAL A 195 -23.59 -6.21 3.14
C VAL A 195 -24.91 -5.99 2.38
N LYS A 196 -26.02 -5.88 3.11
CA LYS A 196 -27.36 -5.63 2.58
C LYS A 196 -27.49 -4.33 1.79
N LYS A 197 -26.94 -3.24 2.33
CA LYS A 197 -27.00 -1.92 1.70
C LYS A 197 -26.09 -1.87 0.48
N ALA A 198 -24.88 -2.40 0.61
CA ALA A 198 -23.90 -2.48 -0.46
C ALA A 198 -24.37 -3.36 -1.63
N SER A 199 -25.01 -4.51 -1.36
CA SER A 199 -25.57 -5.36 -2.42
C SER A 199 -26.69 -4.66 -3.19
N ALA A 200 -27.58 -3.96 -2.48
CA ALA A 200 -28.70 -3.26 -3.11
C ALA A 200 -28.24 -2.12 -4.04
N GLU A 201 -27.21 -1.38 -3.64
CA GLU A 201 -26.62 -0.31 -4.46
C GLU A 201 -25.85 -0.86 -5.67
N ALA A 202 -25.21 -2.02 -5.53
CA ALA A 202 -24.53 -2.71 -6.62
C ALA A 202 -25.47 -3.50 -7.56
N GLY A 203 -26.78 -3.45 -7.33
CA GLY A 203 -27.78 -4.14 -8.15
C GLY A 203 -27.75 -5.66 -8.05
N ILE A 204 -27.16 -6.22 -6.98
CA ILE A 204 -27.12 -7.66 -6.71
C ILE A 204 -27.93 -8.02 -5.46
N SER A 205 -28.36 -9.27 -5.34
CA SER A 205 -29.08 -9.70 -4.13
C SER A 205 -28.13 -9.85 -2.93
N GLU A 206 -28.63 -9.60 -1.73
CA GLU A 206 -27.87 -9.80 -0.49
C GLU A 206 -27.37 -11.26 -0.38
N ASP A 207 -28.22 -12.22 -0.74
CA ASP A 207 -27.88 -13.65 -0.71
C ASP A 207 -26.78 -14.02 -1.70
N GLU A 208 -26.77 -13.40 -2.89
CA GLU A 208 -25.70 -13.59 -3.88
C GLU A 208 -24.36 -13.08 -3.34
N LEU A 209 -24.34 -11.87 -2.76
CA LEU A 209 -23.12 -11.28 -2.21
C LEU A 209 -22.60 -12.09 -1.01
N ARG A 210 -23.49 -12.49 -0.09
CA ARG A 210 -23.13 -13.33 1.06
C ARG A 210 -22.58 -14.68 0.63
N SER A 211 -23.21 -15.31 -0.37
CA SER A 211 -22.74 -16.58 -0.91
C SER A 211 -21.35 -16.44 -1.52
N ALA A 212 -21.12 -15.41 -2.35
CA ALA A 212 -19.81 -15.14 -2.95
C ALA A 212 -18.72 -14.88 -1.89
N LEU A 213 -19.01 -14.05 -0.88
CA LEU A 213 -18.09 -13.77 0.23
C LEU A 213 -17.79 -15.03 1.06
N THR A 214 -18.76 -15.92 1.20
CA THR A 214 -18.60 -17.20 1.91
C THR A 214 -17.77 -18.18 1.10
N GLU A 215 -17.95 -18.25 -0.22
CA GLU A 215 -17.12 -19.07 -1.12
C GLU A 215 -15.65 -18.63 -1.09
N VAL A 216 -15.36 -17.32 -1.04
CA VAL A 216 -13.98 -16.81 -0.87
C VAL A 216 -13.36 -17.28 0.46
N SER A 217 -14.17 -17.43 1.51
CA SER A 217 -13.72 -18.01 2.79
C SER A 217 -13.61 -19.54 2.79
N LYS A 218 -14.30 -20.25 1.88
CA LYS A 218 -14.15 -21.71 1.72
C LYS A 218 -12.84 -22.07 1.04
N THR A 219 -12.28 -21.16 0.26
CA THR A 219 -10.88 -21.24 -0.19
C THR A 219 -10.00 -20.88 1.01
N PRO A 220 -9.25 -21.83 1.60
CA PRO A 220 -8.40 -21.54 2.75
C PRO A 220 -7.47 -20.38 2.40
N PRO A 221 -7.30 -19.37 3.29
CA PRO A 221 -6.16 -18.48 3.17
C PRO A 221 -4.91 -19.35 3.12
N ALA A 222 -3.93 -18.98 2.29
CA ALA A 222 -2.57 -19.44 2.57
C ALA A 222 -2.29 -19.07 4.03
N PRO A 223 -1.77 -20.00 4.85
CA PRO A 223 -1.61 -19.77 6.28
C PRO A 223 -0.92 -18.42 6.53
N SER A 224 -1.57 -17.53 7.28
CA SER A 224 -0.94 -16.28 7.73
C SER A 224 0.08 -16.68 8.78
N PHE A 225 1.34 -16.76 8.36
CA PHE A 225 2.44 -17.04 9.24
C PHE A 225 2.85 -15.74 9.94
N ASP A 226 3.07 -15.82 11.24
CA ASP A 226 3.70 -14.75 12.01
C ASP A 226 5.20 -14.78 11.73
N TYR A 227 5.59 -14.25 10.57
CA TYR A 227 6.98 -14.22 10.10
C TYR A 227 7.90 -13.46 11.05
N ASP A 228 7.36 -12.58 11.89
CA ASP A 228 8.13 -11.86 12.89
C ASP A 228 8.73 -12.75 13.97
N LYS A 229 8.12 -13.92 14.20
CA LYS A 229 8.61 -14.91 15.16
C LYS A 229 9.59 -15.91 14.56
N TRP A 230 9.86 -15.83 13.26
CA TRP A 230 10.74 -16.78 12.59
C TRP A 230 12.20 -16.39 12.83
N GLU A 231 13.03 -17.42 13.05
CA GLU A 231 14.47 -17.25 13.07
C GLU A 231 14.95 -16.82 11.67
N LEU A 232 15.92 -15.91 11.60
CA LEU A 232 16.32 -15.29 10.33
C LEU A 232 16.94 -16.29 9.35
N ASP A 233 17.63 -17.32 9.85
CA ASP A 233 18.17 -18.41 9.04
C ASP A 233 17.06 -19.19 8.33
N PHE A 234 15.97 -19.49 9.04
CA PHE A 234 14.78 -20.13 8.50
C PHE A 234 13.98 -19.21 7.57
N LEU A 235 13.82 -17.93 7.91
CA LEU A 235 13.14 -16.96 7.04
C LEU A 235 13.88 -16.78 5.70
N ALA A 236 15.21 -16.69 5.73
CA ALA A 236 16.01 -16.67 4.50
C ALA A 236 15.80 -17.95 3.66
N ASP A 237 15.80 -19.14 4.29
CA ASP A 237 15.49 -20.39 3.58
C ASP A 237 14.09 -20.40 2.98
N TYR A 238 13.09 -19.87 3.68
CA TYR A 238 11.73 -19.78 3.17
C TYR A 238 11.63 -18.89 1.94
N ILE A 239 12.25 -17.70 1.97
CA ILE A 239 12.26 -16.76 0.85
C ILE A 239 12.88 -17.43 -0.39
N VAL A 240 14.02 -18.11 -0.23
CA VAL A 240 14.67 -18.85 -1.32
C VAL A 240 13.78 -19.96 -1.89
N ASN A 241 13.18 -20.76 -1.00
CA ASN A 241 12.43 -21.95 -1.41
C ASN A 241 11.01 -21.64 -1.92
N THR A 242 10.52 -20.43 -1.71
CA THR A 242 9.17 -19.98 -2.08
C THR A 242 9.25 -18.96 -3.20
N HIS A 243 9.76 -17.77 -2.90
CA HIS A 243 9.74 -16.62 -3.80
C HIS A 243 10.84 -16.70 -4.86
N HIS A 244 12.10 -16.93 -4.46
CA HIS A 244 13.19 -16.97 -5.45
C HIS A 244 13.05 -18.15 -6.40
N ARG A 245 12.62 -19.31 -5.89
CA ARG A 245 12.27 -20.47 -6.71
C ARG A 245 11.17 -20.11 -7.72
N TYR A 246 10.09 -19.47 -7.28
CA TYR A 246 9.03 -19.03 -8.17
C TYR A 246 9.57 -18.09 -9.26
N VAL A 247 10.34 -17.07 -8.91
CA VAL A 247 10.95 -16.16 -9.89
C VAL A 247 11.79 -16.92 -10.91
N LYS A 248 12.72 -17.78 -10.46
CA LYS A 248 13.61 -18.56 -11.32
C LYS A 248 12.86 -19.51 -12.26
N GLU A 249 11.80 -20.15 -11.78
CA GLU A 249 11.00 -21.09 -12.58
C GLU A 249 10.10 -20.38 -13.61
N ASN A 250 9.73 -19.12 -13.38
CA ASN A 250 8.75 -18.41 -14.20
C ASN A 250 9.35 -17.31 -15.10
N ALA A 251 10.56 -16.81 -14.82
CA ALA A 251 11.17 -15.70 -15.55
C ALA A 251 11.27 -15.96 -17.06
N GLU A 252 11.83 -17.10 -17.47
CA GLU A 252 11.99 -17.44 -18.89
C GLU A 252 10.64 -17.50 -19.61
N ASN A 253 9.65 -18.18 -19.02
CA ASN A 253 8.32 -18.30 -19.61
C ASN A 253 7.60 -16.95 -19.73
N LEU A 254 7.72 -16.10 -18.71
CA LEU A 254 7.13 -14.76 -18.71
C LEU A 254 7.73 -13.89 -19.80
N ASN A 255 9.06 -13.91 -19.94
CA ASN A 255 9.78 -13.18 -20.98
C ASN A 255 9.38 -13.65 -22.39
N ASP A 256 9.43 -14.97 -22.64
CA ASP A 256 9.06 -15.57 -23.92
C ASP A 256 7.65 -15.21 -24.35
N MET A 257 6.73 -15.17 -23.39
CA MET A 257 5.34 -14.84 -23.66
C MET A 257 5.14 -13.35 -23.93
N ALA A 258 5.86 -12.48 -23.23
CA ALA A 258 5.85 -11.04 -23.52
C ALA A 258 6.32 -10.77 -24.95
N ILE A 259 7.40 -11.44 -25.38
CA ILE A 259 7.92 -11.35 -26.76
C ILE A 259 6.87 -11.84 -27.76
N LYS A 260 6.31 -13.04 -27.60
CA LYS A 260 5.33 -13.61 -28.55
C LYS A 260 4.06 -12.75 -28.68
N VAL A 261 3.58 -12.21 -27.56
CA VAL A 261 2.41 -11.32 -27.56
C VAL A 261 2.74 -10.01 -28.29
N ALA A 262 3.92 -9.45 -28.07
CA ALA A 262 4.38 -8.27 -28.79
C ALA A 262 4.58 -8.54 -30.29
N GLU A 263 5.18 -9.65 -30.69
CA GLU A 263 5.36 -10.02 -32.10
C GLU A 263 4.02 -10.15 -32.86
N HIS A 264 2.97 -10.64 -32.20
CA HIS A 264 1.67 -10.84 -32.82
C HIS A 264 0.78 -9.59 -32.81
N HIS A 265 0.78 -8.84 -31.70
CA HIS A 265 -0.14 -7.72 -31.49
C HIS A 265 0.52 -6.33 -31.54
N GLY A 266 1.86 -6.26 -31.55
CA GLY A 266 2.63 -5.03 -31.38
C GLY A 266 2.41 -3.95 -32.44
N ASP A 267 1.99 -4.32 -33.65
CA ASP A 267 1.64 -3.34 -34.70
C ASP A 267 0.37 -2.54 -34.34
N GLY A 268 -0.62 -3.22 -33.74
CA GLY A 268 -1.86 -2.59 -33.26
C GLY A 268 -1.77 -2.08 -31.82
N HIS A 269 -0.80 -2.60 -31.06
CA HIS A 269 -0.58 -2.36 -29.63
C HIS A 269 0.92 -2.11 -29.35
N PRO A 270 1.47 -0.96 -29.81
CA PRO A 270 2.91 -0.68 -29.73
C PRO A 270 3.44 -0.64 -28.29
N GLU A 271 2.56 -0.44 -27.30
CA GLU A 271 2.88 -0.58 -25.88
C GLU A 271 3.43 -1.97 -25.54
N LEU A 272 3.00 -3.03 -26.23
CA LEU A 272 3.45 -4.40 -26.00
C LEU A 272 4.90 -4.62 -26.41
N ASN A 273 5.37 -3.96 -27.47
CA ASN A 273 6.77 -4.00 -27.86
C ASN A 273 7.67 -3.42 -26.75
N ARG A 274 7.25 -2.29 -26.19
CA ARG A 274 7.95 -1.67 -25.07
C ARG A 274 7.86 -2.52 -23.81
N LEU A 275 6.71 -3.15 -23.55
CA LEU A 275 6.51 -4.03 -22.41
C LEU A 275 7.46 -5.22 -22.48
N ALA A 276 7.58 -5.87 -23.65
CA ALA A 276 8.48 -7.00 -23.85
C ALA A 276 9.95 -6.63 -23.59
N THR A 277 10.41 -5.49 -24.12
CA THR A 277 11.79 -5.02 -23.87
C THR A 277 12.08 -4.80 -22.39
N ILE A 278 11.19 -4.12 -21.67
CA ILE A 278 11.45 -3.80 -20.25
C ILE A 278 11.26 -5.04 -19.37
N THR A 279 10.33 -5.93 -19.72
CA THR A 279 10.18 -7.24 -19.04
C THR A 279 11.48 -8.03 -19.07
N TYR A 280 12.18 -8.05 -20.21
CA TYR A 280 13.48 -8.71 -20.32
C TYR A 280 14.51 -8.12 -19.35
N HIS A 281 14.69 -6.80 -19.35
CA HIS A 281 15.67 -6.12 -18.47
C HIS A 281 15.34 -6.31 -16.99
N PHE A 282 14.09 -6.08 -16.61
CA PHE A 282 13.61 -6.29 -15.24
C PHE A 282 13.90 -7.71 -14.74
N LEU A 283 13.65 -8.73 -15.55
CA LEU A 283 13.90 -10.13 -15.17
C LEU A 283 15.39 -10.45 -15.07
N GLN A 284 16.24 -9.88 -15.93
CA GLN A 284 17.70 -10.06 -15.80
C GLN A 284 18.21 -9.42 -14.51
N ASP A 285 17.83 -8.16 -14.25
CA ASP A 285 18.25 -7.43 -13.06
C ASP A 285 17.78 -8.13 -11.77
N LEU A 286 16.54 -8.65 -11.77
CA LEU A 286 15.99 -9.39 -10.64
C LEU A 286 16.70 -10.74 -10.42
N LEU A 287 17.06 -11.47 -11.47
CA LEU A 287 17.81 -12.72 -11.34
C LEU A 287 19.22 -12.48 -10.80
N ASP A 288 19.91 -11.45 -11.27
CA ASP A 288 21.23 -11.04 -10.78
C ASP A 288 21.15 -10.57 -9.31
N HIS A 289 20.09 -9.85 -8.96
CA HIS A 289 19.79 -9.45 -7.59
C HIS A 289 19.66 -10.67 -6.67
N ILE A 290 18.81 -11.63 -7.02
CA ILE A 290 18.57 -12.86 -6.25
C ILE A 290 19.87 -13.65 -6.03
N VAL A 291 20.79 -13.67 -7.01
CA VAL A 291 22.10 -14.33 -6.84
C VAL A 291 22.92 -13.66 -5.75
N LYS A 292 22.95 -12.31 -5.67
CA LYS A 292 23.66 -11.59 -4.60
C LYS A 292 23.08 -11.94 -3.23
N GLU A 293 21.77 -12.11 -3.13
CA GLU A 293 21.13 -12.49 -1.88
C GLU A 293 21.47 -13.92 -1.49
N GLU A 294 21.28 -14.88 -2.38
CA GLU A 294 21.49 -16.31 -2.09
C GLU A 294 22.94 -16.70 -1.87
N GLU A 295 23.87 -16.12 -2.63
CA GLU A 295 25.28 -16.50 -2.58
C GLU A 295 26.10 -15.65 -1.60
N VAL A 296 25.61 -14.45 -1.24
CA VAL A 296 26.36 -13.52 -0.39
C VAL A 296 25.58 -13.14 0.87
N LEU A 297 24.45 -12.42 0.74
CA LEU A 297 23.80 -11.82 1.91
C LEU A 297 23.19 -12.87 2.85
N PHE A 298 22.39 -13.81 2.35
CA PHE A 298 21.72 -14.80 3.19
C PHE A 298 22.70 -15.74 3.90
N PRO A 299 23.79 -16.22 3.27
CA PRO A 299 24.86 -16.92 3.97
C PRO A 299 25.48 -16.10 5.11
N VAL A 300 25.64 -14.78 4.94
CA VAL A 300 26.13 -13.90 6.01
C VAL A 300 25.11 -13.78 7.15
N ILE A 301 23.81 -13.62 6.84
CA ILE A 301 22.74 -13.60 7.85
C ILE A 301 22.72 -14.90 8.66
N LYS A 302 22.88 -16.06 8.01
CA LYS A 302 22.97 -17.36 8.69
C LYS A 302 24.19 -17.45 9.62
N GLN A 303 25.33 -16.88 9.22
CA GLN A 303 26.51 -16.80 10.07
C GLN A 303 26.30 -15.89 11.29
N ILE A 304 25.57 -14.77 11.15
CA ILE A 304 25.17 -13.91 12.28
C ILE A 304 24.34 -14.71 13.28
N VAL A 305 23.29 -15.39 12.81
CA VAL A 305 22.43 -16.22 13.66
C VAL A 305 23.25 -17.30 14.39
N ALA A 306 24.15 -17.98 13.68
CA ALA A 306 25.04 -18.99 14.27
C ALA A 306 25.96 -18.39 15.35
N LYS A 307 26.56 -17.23 15.09
CA LYS A 307 27.44 -16.52 16.04
C LYS A 307 26.69 -16.05 17.29
N THR A 308 25.46 -15.59 17.14
CA THR A 308 24.59 -15.21 18.27
C THR A 308 24.20 -16.42 19.12
N LYS A 309 23.96 -17.59 18.51
CA LYS A 309 23.66 -18.85 19.22
C LYS A 309 24.89 -19.47 19.88
N ASN A 310 26.05 -19.35 19.26
CA ASN A 310 27.33 -19.85 19.77
C ASN A 310 28.47 -18.87 19.46
N SER A 311 29.05 -18.28 20.51
CA SER A 311 30.16 -17.31 20.39
C SER A 311 31.42 -17.89 19.74
N GLU A 312 31.61 -19.21 19.74
CA GLU A 312 32.75 -19.87 19.10
C GLU A 312 32.60 -20.04 17.59
N SER A 313 31.40 -19.86 17.02
CA SER A 313 31.19 -19.97 15.57
C SER A 313 32.05 -18.97 14.81
N GLU A 314 32.68 -19.37 13.72
CA GLU A 314 33.48 -18.48 12.87
C GLU A 314 32.60 -17.72 11.88
N THR A 315 33.02 -16.50 11.54
CA THR A 315 32.39 -15.67 10.51
C THR A 315 33.42 -15.29 9.45
N ASN A 316 33.04 -15.34 8.17
CA ASN A 316 33.93 -14.98 7.05
C ASN A 316 33.69 -13.56 6.51
N TYR A 317 32.87 -12.76 7.19
CA TYR A 317 32.60 -11.35 6.89
C TYR A 317 33.02 -10.46 8.07
N ARG A 318 33.07 -9.14 7.83
CA ARG A 318 33.35 -8.16 8.87
C ARG A 318 32.08 -7.83 9.66
N ILE A 319 32.05 -8.20 10.93
CA ILE A 319 30.95 -7.85 11.84
C ILE A 319 30.76 -6.32 11.89
N GLY A 320 29.51 -5.88 11.84
CA GLY A 320 29.10 -4.47 11.79
C GLY A 320 29.14 -3.85 10.40
N SER A 321 29.33 -4.63 9.34
CA SER A 321 29.44 -4.12 7.96
C SER A 321 28.21 -4.39 7.09
N LEU A 322 27.08 -4.86 7.64
CA LEU A 322 25.91 -5.20 6.82
C LEU A 322 25.12 -4.00 6.27
N ASN A 323 25.30 -2.81 6.83
CA ASN A 323 24.50 -1.63 6.45
C ASN A 323 24.62 -1.27 4.96
N GLU A 324 25.84 -1.21 4.43
CA GLU A 324 26.09 -0.84 3.03
C GLU A 324 25.54 -1.88 2.03
N PRO A 325 25.82 -3.21 2.17
CA PRO A 325 25.25 -4.23 1.29
C PRO A 325 23.72 -4.25 1.28
N ILE A 326 23.08 -4.18 2.45
CA ILE A 326 21.61 -4.18 2.55
C ILE A 326 21.02 -2.92 1.92
N SER A 327 21.63 -1.74 2.15
CA SER A 327 21.16 -0.49 1.54
C SER A 327 21.23 -0.51 0.01
N LEU A 328 22.19 -1.23 -0.57
CA LEU A 328 22.26 -1.41 -2.02
C LEU A 328 21.11 -2.27 -2.53
N LEU A 329 20.83 -3.40 -1.88
CA LEU A 329 19.74 -4.31 -2.27
C LEU A 329 18.36 -3.65 -2.13
N VAL A 330 18.14 -2.86 -1.07
CA VAL A 330 16.90 -2.08 -0.91
C VAL A 330 16.70 -1.09 -2.07
N LYS A 331 17.77 -0.46 -2.58
CA LYS A 331 17.66 0.41 -3.77
C LYS A 331 17.33 -0.38 -5.03
N GLU A 332 17.88 -1.58 -5.18
CA GLU A 332 17.51 -2.48 -6.28
C GLU A 332 16.01 -2.86 -6.19
N HIS A 333 15.46 -3.05 -4.99
CA HIS A 333 14.00 -3.22 -4.79
C HIS A 333 13.18 -1.99 -5.19
N GLU A 334 13.65 -0.79 -4.88
CA GLU A 334 12.96 0.45 -5.28
C GLU A 334 12.88 0.55 -6.81
N ILE A 335 14.00 0.30 -7.51
CA ILE A 335 14.05 0.30 -8.98
C ILE A 335 13.11 -0.75 -9.56
N ALA A 336 13.13 -1.98 -9.04
CA ALA A 336 12.24 -3.05 -9.47
C ALA A 336 10.75 -2.70 -9.28
N ASN A 337 10.39 -2.01 -8.19
CA ASN A 337 9.02 -1.51 -8.00
C ASN A 337 8.65 -0.40 -8.99
N GLU A 338 9.60 0.48 -9.35
CA GLU A 338 9.38 1.50 -10.38
C GLU A 338 9.11 0.86 -11.75
N ASP A 339 9.82 -0.21 -12.11
CA ASP A 339 9.58 -0.97 -13.33
C ASP A 339 8.18 -1.62 -13.35
N LEU A 340 7.76 -2.25 -12.26
CA LEU A 340 6.41 -2.82 -12.13
C LEU A 340 5.31 -1.76 -12.21
N ASN A 341 5.53 -0.60 -11.59
CA ASN A 341 4.63 0.55 -11.74
C ASN A 341 4.60 1.06 -13.19
N PHE A 342 5.72 1.00 -13.89
CA PHE A 342 5.79 1.33 -15.31
C PHE A 342 5.04 0.30 -16.16
N PHE A 343 5.13 -1.00 -15.85
CA PHE A 343 4.34 -2.05 -16.52
C PHE A 343 2.85 -1.75 -16.39
N ARG A 344 2.35 -1.46 -15.18
CA ARG A 344 0.95 -1.09 -14.96
C ARG A 344 0.51 0.12 -15.77
N LYS A 345 1.35 1.16 -15.86
CA LYS A 345 1.02 2.33 -16.68
C LYS A 345 0.93 1.98 -18.16
N LEU A 346 1.85 1.15 -18.65
CA LEU A 346 1.94 0.76 -20.04
C LEU A 346 0.79 -0.15 -20.47
N THR A 347 0.27 -0.96 -19.55
CA THR A 347 -0.78 -1.96 -19.80
C THR A 347 -2.18 -1.51 -19.35
N ASP A 348 -2.33 -0.25 -18.96
CA ASP A 348 -3.54 0.28 -18.30
C ASP A 348 -4.03 -0.65 -17.17
N ASN A 349 -3.16 -0.90 -16.19
CA ASN A 349 -3.38 -1.85 -15.10
C ASN A 349 -3.71 -3.27 -15.57
N TYR A 350 -3.02 -3.75 -16.60
CA TYR A 350 -3.24 -5.06 -17.20
C TYR A 350 -4.68 -5.23 -17.75
N THR A 351 -5.26 -4.15 -18.27
CA THR A 351 -6.57 -4.17 -18.93
C THR A 351 -6.44 -4.74 -20.34
N LEU A 352 -7.28 -5.72 -20.67
CA LEU A 352 -7.23 -6.37 -21.98
C LEU A 352 -8.02 -5.57 -23.03
N PRO A 353 -7.45 -5.32 -24.22
CA PRO A 353 -8.19 -4.69 -25.31
C PRO A 353 -9.22 -5.65 -25.94
N GLU A 354 -10.15 -5.08 -26.70
CA GLU A 354 -11.09 -5.85 -27.51
C GLU A 354 -10.31 -6.71 -28.53
N GLY A 355 -10.66 -8.01 -28.61
CA GLY A 355 -9.95 -8.95 -29.49
C GLY A 355 -8.66 -9.55 -28.91
N ALA A 356 -8.31 -9.30 -27.65
CA ALA A 356 -7.17 -9.93 -26.99
C ALA A 356 -7.28 -11.46 -27.01
N CYS A 357 -6.25 -12.12 -27.54
CA CYS A 357 -6.19 -13.57 -27.59
C CYS A 357 -5.91 -14.21 -26.21
N ASN A 358 -6.01 -15.53 -26.11
CA ASN A 358 -5.77 -16.26 -24.87
C ASN A 358 -4.35 -16.07 -24.32
N SER A 359 -3.34 -15.98 -25.18
CA SER A 359 -1.95 -15.74 -24.77
C SER A 359 -1.75 -14.34 -24.20
N TYR A 360 -2.42 -13.33 -24.75
CA TYR A 360 -2.41 -11.98 -24.21
C TYR A 360 -3.08 -11.95 -22.82
N ARG A 361 -4.26 -12.57 -22.68
CA ARG A 361 -4.94 -12.73 -21.38
C ARG A 361 -4.05 -13.43 -20.34
N TYR A 362 -3.42 -14.53 -20.74
CA TYR A 362 -2.55 -15.30 -19.84
C TYR A 362 -1.29 -14.52 -19.45
N LEU A 363 -0.67 -13.76 -20.36
CA LEU A 363 0.46 -12.88 -20.04
C LEU A 363 0.12 -11.88 -18.94
N PHE A 364 -0.98 -11.15 -19.10
CA PHE A 364 -1.40 -10.12 -18.14
C PHE A 364 -1.80 -10.71 -16.78
N GLN A 365 -2.42 -11.89 -16.77
CA GLN A 365 -2.66 -12.62 -15.53
C GLN A 365 -1.33 -13.03 -14.86
N LYS A 366 -0.39 -13.56 -15.64
CA LYS A 366 0.90 -14.03 -15.10
C LYS A 366 1.77 -12.88 -14.60
N MET A 367 1.75 -11.72 -15.25
CA MET A 367 2.44 -10.51 -14.77
C MET A 367 1.88 -10.02 -13.43
N GLN A 368 0.56 -10.05 -13.23
CA GLN A 368 -0.06 -9.68 -11.96
C GLN A 368 0.28 -10.68 -10.85
N GLU A 369 0.25 -11.98 -11.15
CA GLU A 369 0.69 -13.03 -10.23
C GLU A 369 2.14 -12.83 -9.80
N PHE A 370 3.03 -12.57 -10.76
CA PHE A 370 4.44 -12.31 -10.53
C PHE A 370 4.67 -11.04 -9.68
N GLU A 371 3.96 -9.95 -9.99
CA GLU A 371 4.04 -8.71 -9.21
C GLU A 371 3.58 -8.93 -7.76
N ASN A 372 2.53 -9.71 -7.54
CA ASN A 372 2.03 -10.02 -6.20
C ASN A 372 3.03 -10.85 -5.39
N ASP A 373 3.64 -11.87 -6.00
CA ASP A 373 4.69 -12.66 -5.36
C ASP A 373 5.91 -11.80 -5.01
N PHE A 374 6.36 -10.97 -5.96
CA PHE A 374 7.47 -10.04 -5.75
C PHE A 374 7.20 -9.05 -4.61
N LYS A 375 5.99 -8.50 -4.51
CA LYS A 375 5.63 -7.60 -3.40
C LYS A 375 5.64 -8.30 -2.04
N ALA A 376 5.20 -9.56 -1.99
CA ALA A 376 5.26 -10.36 -0.76
C ALA A 376 6.72 -10.67 -0.38
N HIS A 377 7.54 -11.05 -1.36
CA HIS A 377 8.97 -11.29 -1.24
C HIS A 377 9.70 -10.08 -0.62
N ILE A 378 9.65 -8.92 -1.27
CA ILE A 378 10.36 -7.72 -0.78
C ILE A 378 9.83 -7.23 0.57
N HIS A 379 8.57 -7.53 0.90
CA HIS A 379 8.02 -7.18 2.20
C HIS A 379 8.72 -7.95 3.31
N LEU A 380 8.89 -9.26 3.15
CA LEU A 380 9.60 -10.11 4.11
C LEU A 380 11.05 -9.64 4.29
N GLU A 381 11.70 -9.22 3.22
CA GLU A 381 13.09 -8.74 3.28
C GLU A 381 13.21 -7.36 3.93
N ASN A 382 12.57 -6.36 3.33
CA ASN A 382 12.74 -4.96 3.72
C ASN A 382 12.19 -4.68 5.12
N ASN A 383 11.14 -5.38 5.54
CA ASN A 383 10.45 -5.08 6.80
C ASN A 383 10.79 -6.06 7.93
N ILE A 384 11.32 -7.26 7.62
CA ILE A 384 11.55 -8.29 8.63
C ILE A 384 13.00 -8.76 8.62
N LEU A 385 13.46 -9.39 7.54
CA LEU A 385 14.77 -10.03 7.49
C LEU A 385 15.91 -9.02 7.63
N PHE A 386 15.93 -7.96 6.80
CA PHE A 386 17.01 -7.00 6.77
C PHE A 386 17.12 -6.15 8.04
N PRO A 387 16.03 -5.56 8.58
CA PRO A 387 16.14 -4.78 9.82
C PRO A 387 16.64 -5.62 11.00
N LYS A 388 16.15 -6.87 11.13
CA LYS A 388 16.59 -7.77 12.21
C LYS A 388 18.03 -8.23 12.03
N ALA A 389 18.46 -8.51 10.80
CA ALA A 389 19.85 -8.85 10.50
C ALA A 389 20.80 -7.69 10.85
N LEU A 390 20.46 -6.46 10.48
CA LEU A 390 21.22 -5.26 10.84
C LEU A 390 21.32 -5.08 12.35
N GLN A 391 20.21 -5.29 13.06
CA GLN A 391 20.19 -5.21 14.52
C GLN A 391 21.15 -6.25 15.14
N MET A 392 21.05 -7.52 14.73
CA MET A 392 21.90 -8.59 15.25
C MET A 392 23.40 -8.35 14.94
N ASP A 393 23.73 -7.90 13.73
CA ASP A 393 25.11 -7.57 13.34
C ASP A 393 25.66 -6.42 14.18
N ALA A 394 24.86 -5.38 14.42
CA ALA A 394 25.24 -4.25 15.27
C ALA A 394 25.40 -4.64 16.75
N GLU A 395 24.61 -5.59 17.24
CA GLU A 395 24.76 -6.15 18.59
C GLU A 395 26.05 -6.96 18.72
N LEU A 396 26.37 -7.82 17.76
CA LEU A 396 27.65 -8.55 17.71
C LEU A 396 28.85 -7.60 17.64
N ALA A 397 28.73 -6.50 16.90
CA ALA A 397 29.79 -5.47 16.80
C ALA A 397 30.07 -4.75 18.13
N LYS A 398 29.11 -4.72 19.07
CA LYS A 398 29.30 -4.12 20.41
C LYS A 398 29.93 -5.09 21.41
N LEU A 399 29.89 -6.39 21.12
CA LEU A 399 30.42 -7.45 22.00
C LEU A 399 31.89 -7.78 21.71
N ASN A 400 32.37 -7.47 20.50
CA ASN A 400 33.77 -7.51 20.11
C ASN A 400 34.45 -6.17 20.37
#